data_AF-A0A9N7J0T7-F1
#
_entry.id   AF-A0A9N7J0T7-F1
#
_cell.length_a   1.000
_cell.length_b   1.000
_cell.length_c   1.000
_cell.angle_alpha   90.00
_cell.angle_beta   90.00
_cell.angle_gamma   90.00
#
_symmetry.space_group_name_H-M   'P 1'
#
loop_
_entity.id
_entity.type
_entity.pdbx_description
1 polymer ?
#
loop_
_entity_poly.entity_id
_entity_poly.type
_entity_poly.pdbx_seq_one_letter_code
_entity_poly.pdbx_strand_id
1 'polypeptide(L)'
;MKRKVWIIVIIVLLVIIGGTWGYTSFQKQHKEAQIAKQLDTIQTEVKAFNRVKSDSQKLTTLKKMVSSADHYHQKANQSTKVNKAYQLAISKAQQYFKDQNQQVLKANTIQDKSVSDATIQTKNRRLNGLLTTIKDQGTTIYTKPALKKITNQVQKTIKANQQQATEPATSSVATKQVITQ
;
A
#
# COMPACT_ATOMS: atom_id res chain seq x y z
N MET A 1 8.46 5.07 -13.64
CA MET A 1 9.63 4.15 -13.60
C MET A 1 10.19 3.86 -12.19
N LYS A 2 9.56 4.28 -11.08
CA LYS A 2 10.14 4.14 -9.72
C LYS A 2 9.82 2.83 -8.96
N ARG A 3 8.85 2.03 -9.42
CA ARG A 3 8.42 0.79 -8.70
C ARG A 3 9.41 -0.37 -8.82
N LYS A 4 10.20 -0.43 -9.89
CA LYS A 4 11.16 -1.52 -10.15
C LYS A 4 12.40 -1.46 -9.24
N VAL A 5 12.77 -0.28 -8.75
CA VAL A 5 13.96 -0.07 -7.90
C VAL A 5 13.82 -0.75 -6.53
N TRP A 6 12.62 -0.77 -5.96
CA TRP A 6 12.38 -1.38 -4.64
C TRP A 6 12.49 -2.90 -4.66
N ILE A 7 12.26 -3.54 -5.82
CA ILE A 7 12.41 -4.99 -6.01
C ILE A 7 13.88 -5.39 -5.88
N ILE A 8 14.77 -4.64 -6.53
CA ILE A 8 16.23 -4.86 -6.46
C ILE A 8 16.69 -4.69 -5.01
N VAL A 9 16.19 -3.68 -4.30
CA VAL A 9 16.55 -3.44 -2.88
C VAL A 9 16.11 -4.60 -1.98
N ILE A 10 14.91 -5.16 -2.18
CA ILE A 10 14.44 -6.31 -1.40
C ILE A 10 15.28 -7.55 -1.71
N ILE A 11 15.59 -7.81 -2.99
CA ILE A 11 16.41 -8.94 -3.41
C ILE A 11 17.84 -8.82 -2.86
N VAL A 12 18.45 -7.64 -2.96
CA VAL A 12 19.79 -7.37 -2.43
C VAL A 12 19.82 -7.50 -0.90
N LEU A 13 18.80 -7.03 -0.18
CA LEU A 13 18.68 -7.24 1.27
C LEU A 13 18.56 -8.72 1.64
N LEU A 14 17.80 -9.53 0.89
CA LEU A 14 17.70 -10.97 1.12
C LEU A 14 19.05 -11.69 0.88
N VAL A 15 19.84 -11.22 -0.09
CA VAL A 15 21.18 -11.75 -0.39
C VAL A 15 22.21 -11.34 0.68
N ILE A 16 22.19 -10.09 1.15
CA ILE A 16 23.05 -9.62 2.25
C ILE A 16 22.72 -10.35 3.54
N ILE A 17 21.43 -10.55 3.82
CA ILE A 17 20.98 -11.39 4.91
C ILE A 17 21.56 -12.79 4.70
N GLY A 18 21.52 -13.36 3.50
CA GLY A 18 22.12 -14.66 3.15
C GLY A 18 23.66 -14.80 3.23
N GLY A 19 24.43 -13.71 3.41
CA GLY A 19 25.89 -13.73 3.40
C GLY A 19 26.54 -14.36 4.64
N THR A 20 27.56 -15.20 4.40
CA THR A 20 28.24 -16.15 5.30
C THR A 20 29.10 -15.53 6.41
N TRP A 21 29.07 -16.11 7.62
CA TRP A 21 30.15 -16.04 8.63
C TRP A 21 30.50 -17.45 9.14
N GLY A 22 31.72 -17.93 8.83
CA GLY A 22 32.49 -18.91 9.60
C GLY A 22 31.94 -20.34 9.73
N TYR A 23 32.32 -21.22 8.79
CA TYR A 23 32.02 -22.65 8.79
C TYR A 23 32.79 -23.44 9.86
N THR A 24 32.11 -24.07 10.82
CA THR A 24 32.75 -25.11 11.68
C THR A 24 31.82 -26.20 12.25
N SER A 25 30.56 -26.42 11.81
CA SER A 25 29.77 -27.55 12.35
C SER A 25 28.61 -28.06 11.46
N PHE A 26 28.40 -29.38 11.41
CA PHE A 26 27.37 -30.08 10.61
C PHE A 26 25.93 -29.68 10.99
N GLN A 27 25.63 -29.51 12.29
CA GLN A 27 24.32 -29.01 12.74
C GLN A 27 24.08 -27.55 12.30
N LYS A 28 25.14 -26.74 12.23
CA LYS A 28 25.05 -25.37 11.71
C LYS A 28 24.80 -25.37 10.19
N GLN A 29 25.45 -26.26 9.44
CA GLN A 29 25.21 -26.42 7.99
C GLN A 29 23.75 -26.79 7.68
N HIS A 30 23.15 -27.74 8.41
CA HIS A 30 21.74 -28.10 8.20
C HIS A 30 20.79 -26.94 8.53
N LYS A 31 21.05 -26.19 9.59
CA LYS A 31 20.25 -25.02 9.97
C LYS A 31 20.37 -23.89 8.95
N GLU A 32 21.58 -23.65 8.44
CA GLU A 32 21.82 -22.65 7.39
C GLU A 32 21.18 -23.02 6.05
N ALA A 33 21.25 -24.28 5.65
CA ALA A 33 20.58 -24.76 4.44
C ALA A 33 19.05 -24.61 4.53
N GLN A 34 18.46 -24.88 5.70
CA GLN A 34 17.03 -24.65 5.92
C GLN A 34 16.67 -23.16 5.87
N ILE A 35 17.49 -22.29 6.44
CA ILE A 35 17.31 -20.83 6.35
C ILE A 35 17.38 -20.38 4.88
N ALA A 36 18.39 -20.84 4.13
CA ALA A 36 18.58 -20.47 2.72
C ALA A 36 17.37 -20.88 1.87
N LYS A 37 16.85 -22.11 2.06
CA LYS A 37 15.65 -22.59 1.38
C LYS A 37 14.42 -21.72 1.68
N GLN A 38 14.28 -21.25 2.91
CA GLN A 38 13.16 -20.36 3.28
C GLN A 38 13.32 -18.96 2.68
N LEU A 39 14.55 -18.43 2.62
CA LEU A 39 14.82 -17.16 1.94
C LEU A 39 14.54 -17.24 0.43
N ASP A 40 14.84 -18.36 -0.22
CA ASP A 40 14.50 -18.61 -1.63
C ASP A 40 12.97 -18.68 -1.85
N THR A 41 12.26 -19.30 -0.91
CA THR A 41 10.78 -19.32 -0.90
C THR A 41 10.23 -17.89 -0.86
N ILE A 42 10.72 -17.05 0.06
CA ILE A 42 10.34 -15.63 0.15
C ILE A 42 10.65 -14.90 -1.17
N GLN A 43 11.82 -15.15 -1.76
CA GLN A 43 12.20 -14.53 -3.02
C GLN A 43 11.23 -14.91 -4.16
N THR A 44 10.81 -16.17 -4.21
CA THR A 44 9.83 -16.66 -5.18
C THR A 44 8.47 -16.00 -5.01
N GLU A 45 7.99 -15.85 -3.77
CA GLU A 45 6.73 -15.16 -3.48
C GLU A 45 6.79 -13.66 -3.84
N VAL A 46 7.92 -13.00 -3.56
CA VAL A 46 8.15 -11.60 -3.97
C VAL A 46 8.16 -11.47 -5.50
N LYS A 47 8.80 -12.40 -6.22
CA LYS A 47 8.77 -12.42 -7.69
C LYS A 47 7.34 -12.62 -8.22
N ALA A 48 6.57 -13.53 -7.63
CA ALA A 48 5.18 -13.77 -8.00
C ALA A 48 4.32 -12.51 -7.80
N PHE A 49 4.46 -11.83 -6.66
CA PHE A 49 3.75 -10.58 -6.38
C PHE A 49 4.05 -9.51 -7.43
N ASN A 50 5.31 -9.41 -7.87
CA ASN A 50 5.74 -8.42 -8.85
C ASN A 50 5.35 -8.76 -10.28
N ARG A 51 5.26 -10.05 -10.64
CA ARG A 51 4.91 -10.51 -11.99
C ARG A 51 3.44 -10.25 -12.33
N VAL A 52 2.54 -10.44 -11.36
CA VAL A 52 1.10 -10.23 -11.59
C VAL A 52 0.78 -8.74 -11.75
N LYS A 53 -0.04 -8.39 -12.75
CA LYS A 53 -0.39 -7.00 -13.05
C LYS A 53 -1.64 -6.53 -12.31
N SER A 54 -2.63 -7.40 -12.14
CA SER A 54 -3.90 -7.06 -11.48
C SER A 54 -3.71 -6.84 -9.98
N ASP A 55 -4.32 -5.79 -9.44
CA ASP A 55 -4.29 -5.51 -8.00
C ASP A 55 -4.99 -6.60 -7.17
N SER A 56 -6.04 -7.25 -7.70
CA SER A 56 -6.69 -8.38 -7.02
C SER A 56 -5.79 -9.62 -6.94
N GLN A 57 -5.03 -9.88 -8.01
CA GLN A 57 -4.04 -10.96 -8.03
C GLN A 57 -2.83 -10.63 -7.14
N LYS A 58 -2.40 -9.36 -7.09
CA LYS A 58 -1.38 -8.90 -6.15
C LYS A 58 -1.83 -9.11 -4.71
N LEU A 59 -3.08 -8.76 -4.38
CA LEU A 59 -3.62 -8.92 -3.04
C LEU A 59 -3.69 -10.40 -2.65
N THR A 60 -4.14 -11.26 -3.56
CA THR A 60 -4.14 -12.72 -3.39
C THR A 60 -2.74 -13.25 -3.11
N THR A 61 -1.74 -12.79 -3.87
CA THR A 61 -0.34 -13.20 -3.67
C THR A 61 0.20 -12.74 -2.31
N LEU A 62 -0.14 -11.52 -1.88
CA LEU A 62 0.25 -11.02 -0.56
C LEU A 62 -0.43 -11.80 0.57
N LYS A 63 -1.72 -12.15 0.45
CA LYS A 63 -2.42 -13.00 1.42
C LYS A 63 -1.71 -14.35 1.59
N LYS A 64 -1.27 -14.97 0.49
CA LYS A 64 -0.46 -16.20 0.52
C LYS A 64 0.87 -15.99 1.27
N MET A 65 1.61 -14.93 0.94
CA MET A 65 2.88 -14.60 1.61
C MET A 65 2.72 -14.36 3.12
N VAL A 66 1.63 -13.69 3.53
CA VAL A 66 1.29 -13.52 4.97
C VAL A 66 1.04 -14.88 5.62
N SER A 67 0.26 -15.76 4.98
CA SER A 67 0.01 -17.11 5.50
C SER A 67 1.30 -17.95 5.59
N SER A 68 2.19 -17.86 4.60
CA SER A 68 3.51 -18.51 4.63
C SER A 68 4.37 -18.00 5.79
N ALA A 69 4.36 -16.69 6.04
CA ALA A 69 5.07 -16.09 7.17
C ALA A 69 4.52 -16.57 8.52
N ASP A 70 3.20 -16.60 8.69
CA ASP A 70 2.55 -17.05 9.91
C ASP A 70 2.86 -18.53 10.19
N HIS A 71 2.73 -19.38 9.17
CA HIS A 71 3.07 -20.80 9.29
C HIS A 71 4.55 -21.02 9.59
N TYR A 72 5.46 -20.23 9.01
CA TYR A 72 6.88 -20.32 9.33
C TYR A 72 7.19 -19.86 10.76
N HIS A 73 6.54 -18.78 11.22
CA HIS A 73 6.75 -18.23 12.57
C HIS A 73 6.39 -19.23 13.68
N GLN A 74 5.42 -20.12 13.42
CA GLN A 74 4.98 -21.15 14.35
C GLN A 74 5.93 -22.37 14.44
N LYS A 75 6.93 -22.47 13.54
CA LYS A 75 7.86 -23.61 13.56
C LYS A 75 8.82 -23.52 14.74
N ALA A 76 9.06 -24.66 15.41
CA ALA A 76 10.00 -24.75 16.53
C ALA A 76 11.43 -24.32 16.16
N ASN A 77 11.85 -24.58 14.92
CA ASN A 77 13.15 -24.22 14.38
C ASN A 77 13.15 -22.90 13.58
N GLN A 78 12.16 -22.03 13.81
CA GLN A 78 12.11 -20.73 13.15
C GLN A 78 13.40 -19.95 13.38
N SER A 79 13.71 -19.11 12.40
CA SER A 79 14.86 -18.21 12.44
C SER A 79 14.38 -16.77 12.39
N THR A 80 14.83 -15.95 13.35
CA THR A 80 14.62 -14.50 13.39
C THR A 80 15.00 -13.84 12.07
N LYS A 81 16.02 -14.36 11.39
CA LYS A 81 16.49 -13.90 10.08
C LYS A 81 15.40 -14.04 9.00
N VAL A 82 14.75 -15.19 8.94
CA VAL A 82 13.68 -15.48 7.98
C VAL A 82 12.41 -14.72 8.37
N ASN A 83 12.09 -14.58 9.66
CA ASN A 83 10.96 -13.77 10.11
C ASN A 83 11.12 -12.30 9.71
N LYS A 84 12.33 -11.71 9.89
CA LYS A 84 12.63 -10.34 9.44
C LYS A 84 12.51 -10.20 7.93
N ALA A 85 12.93 -11.21 7.17
CA ALA A 85 12.81 -11.24 5.71
C ALA A 85 11.34 -11.25 5.25
N TYR A 86 10.49 -12.11 5.84
CA TYR A 86 9.05 -12.09 5.60
C TYR A 86 8.42 -10.74 5.98
N GLN A 87 8.73 -10.22 7.16
CA GLN A 87 8.20 -8.93 7.64
C GLN A 87 8.55 -7.80 6.67
N LEU A 88 9.79 -7.75 6.17
CA LEU A 88 10.21 -6.77 5.19
C LEU A 88 9.44 -6.94 3.87
N ALA A 89 9.39 -8.15 3.33
CA ALA A 89 8.69 -8.44 2.08
C ALA A 89 7.21 -8.04 2.15
N ILE A 90 6.50 -8.47 3.20
CA ILE A 90 5.10 -8.14 3.45
C ILE A 90 4.92 -6.63 3.59
N SER A 91 5.74 -5.96 4.39
CA SER A 91 5.63 -4.50 4.62
C SER A 91 5.77 -3.72 3.31
N LYS A 92 6.70 -4.13 2.43
CA LYS A 92 6.88 -3.49 1.12
C LYS A 92 5.70 -3.75 0.18
N ALA A 93 5.15 -4.97 0.17
CA ALA A 93 3.95 -5.29 -0.60
C ALA A 93 2.71 -4.55 -0.08
N GLN A 94 2.55 -4.39 1.24
CA GLN A 94 1.51 -3.55 1.83
C GLN A 94 1.67 -2.08 1.46
N GLN A 95 2.91 -1.58 1.43
CA GLN A 95 3.20 -0.18 1.05
C GLN A 95 2.75 0.12 -0.38
N TYR A 96 2.92 -0.82 -1.31
CA TYR A 96 2.40 -0.68 -2.69
C TYR A 96 0.91 -0.29 -2.69
N PHE A 97 0.07 -1.02 -1.93
CA PHE A 97 -1.37 -0.74 -1.86
C PHE A 97 -1.66 0.58 -1.14
N LYS A 98 -0.95 0.86 -0.04
CA LYS A 98 -1.10 2.12 0.70
C LYS A 98 -0.80 3.33 -0.19
N ASP A 99 0.26 3.27 -0.99
CA ASP A 99 0.64 4.34 -1.90
C ASP A 99 -0.39 4.54 -3.01
N GLN A 100 -0.96 3.45 -3.55
CA GLN A 100 -2.06 3.55 -4.53
C GLN A 100 -3.30 4.19 -3.94
N ASN A 101 -3.72 3.73 -2.77
CA ASN A 101 -4.90 4.27 -2.10
C ASN A 101 -4.72 5.75 -1.76
N GLN A 102 -3.53 6.15 -1.30
CA GLN A 102 -3.21 7.55 -1.04
C GLN A 102 -3.17 8.39 -2.31
N GLN A 103 -2.68 7.87 -3.44
CA GLN A 103 -2.70 8.57 -4.71
C GLN A 103 -4.13 8.80 -5.19
N VAL A 104 -4.99 7.78 -5.13
CA VAL A 104 -6.42 7.92 -5.48
C VAL A 104 -7.10 8.93 -4.56
N LEU A 105 -6.86 8.88 -3.25
CA LEU A 105 -7.40 9.87 -2.32
C LEU A 105 -6.97 11.28 -2.71
N LYS A 106 -5.66 11.54 -2.84
CA LYS A 106 -5.11 12.86 -3.18
C LYS A 106 -5.65 13.40 -4.51
N ALA A 107 -5.70 12.57 -5.54
CA ALA A 107 -6.18 12.98 -6.87
C ALA A 107 -7.68 13.33 -6.90
N ASN A 108 -8.46 12.85 -5.93
CA ASN A 108 -9.91 13.07 -5.85
C ASN A 108 -10.32 13.97 -4.67
N THR A 109 -9.39 14.46 -3.86
CA THR A 109 -9.61 15.58 -2.95
C THR A 109 -9.70 16.87 -3.75
N ILE A 110 -10.77 17.64 -3.58
CA ILE A 110 -10.87 18.97 -4.16
C ILE A 110 -10.26 19.99 -3.19
N GLN A 111 -9.39 20.85 -3.72
CA GLN A 111 -8.73 21.92 -2.96
C GLN A 111 -9.30 23.29 -3.35
N ASP A 112 -9.61 23.48 -4.63
CA ASP A 112 -10.16 24.73 -5.15
C ASP A 112 -11.70 24.71 -5.14
N LYS A 113 -12.30 25.83 -4.72
CA LYS A 113 -13.76 25.97 -4.62
C LYS A 113 -14.47 26.14 -5.98
N SER A 114 -13.73 26.26 -7.09
CA SER A 114 -14.29 26.57 -8.42
C SER A 114 -14.21 25.36 -9.36
N VAL A 115 -14.90 24.27 -8.99
CA VAL A 115 -15.03 23.07 -9.83
C VAL A 115 -16.50 22.79 -10.14
N SER A 116 -16.79 22.26 -11.33
CA SER A 116 -18.17 21.92 -11.71
C SER A 116 -18.75 20.77 -10.87
N ASP A 117 -20.07 20.74 -10.73
CA ASP A 117 -20.79 19.65 -10.06
C ASP A 117 -20.51 18.28 -10.68
N ALA A 118 -20.38 18.20 -12.01
CA ALA A 118 -20.03 16.97 -12.71
C ALA A 118 -18.64 16.44 -12.29
N THR A 119 -17.68 17.36 -12.09
CA THR A 119 -16.36 17.02 -11.55
C THR A 119 -16.44 16.52 -10.11
N ILE A 120 -17.24 17.17 -9.27
CA ILE A 120 -17.49 16.77 -7.87
C ILE A 120 -18.05 15.35 -7.81
N GLN A 121 -19.12 15.08 -8.57
CA GLN A 121 -19.75 13.76 -8.62
C GLN A 121 -18.78 12.68 -9.10
N THR A 122 -17.99 12.96 -10.12
CA THR A 122 -16.99 12.01 -10.65
C THR A 122 -15.92 11.68 -9.62
N LYS A 123 -15.37 12.69 -8.94
CA LYS A 123 -14.37 12.49 -7.87
C LYS A 123 -14.95 11.70 -6.71
N ASN A 124 -16.18 12.00 -6.28
CA ASN A 124 -16.84 11.27 -5.21
C ASN A 124 -17.17 9.82 -5.57
N ARG A 125 -17.55 9.53 -6.82
CA ARG A 125 -17.71 8.15 -7.31
C ARG A 125 -16.40 7.36 -7.19
N ARG A 126 -15.26 7.98 -7.56
CA ARG A 126 -13.93 7.37 -7.41
C ARG A 126 -13.53 7.15 -5.95
N LEU A 127 -13.84 8.09 -5.06
CA LEU A 127 -13.61 7.94 -3.62
C LEU A 127 -14.47 6.84 -3.00
N ASN A 128 -15.72 6.66 -3.46
CA ASN A 128 -16.54 5.52 -3.06
C ASN A 128 -15.96 4.18 -3.53
N GLY A 129 -15.45 4.11 -4.77
CA GLY A 129 -14.70 2.95 -5.24
C GLY A 129 -13.44 2.67 -4.41
N LEU A 130 -12.74 3.73 -3.98
CA LEU A 130 -11.61 3.61 -3.07
C LEU A 130 -12.02 3.05 -1.70
N LEU A 131 -13.17 3.46 -1.15
CA LEU A 131 -13.69 2.87 0.11
C LEU A 131 -13.91 1.37 -0.01
N THR A 132 -14.53 0.92 -1.11
CA THR A 132 -14.72 -0.51 -1.37
C THR A 132 -13.38 -1.25 -1.47
N THR A 133 -12.42 -0.65 -2.19
CA THR A 133 -11.06 -1.21 -2.35
C THR A 133 -10.33 -1.34 -1.00
N ILE A 134 -10.37 -0.31 -0.16
CA ILE A 134 -9.76 -0.32 1.18
C ILE A 134 -10.40 -1.41 2.06
N LYS A 135 -11.72 -1.58 1.98
CA LYS A 135 -12.43 -2.62 2.76
C LYS A 135 -12.05 -4.03 2.32
N ASP A 136 -11.97 -4.29 1.01
CA ASP A 136 -11.53 -5.59 0.47
C ASP A 136 -10.08 -5.94 0.86
N GLN A 137 -9.21 -4.93 0.82
CA GLN A 137 -7.83 -5.05 1.30
C GLN A 137 -7.74 -5.33 2.80
N GLY A 138 -8.61 -4.70 3.60
CA GLY A 138 -8.82 -5.00 4.99
C GLY A 138 -7.55 -5.07 5.85
N THR A 139 -7.53 -6.05 6.75
CA THR A 139 -6.42 -6.24 7.70
C THR A 139 -5.17 -6.86 7.09
N THR A 140 -5.25 -7.36 5.85
CA THR A 140 -4.05 -7.82 5.12
C THR A 140 -3.11 -6.66 4.82
N ILE A 141 -3.66 -5.46 4.56
CA ILE A 141 -2.87 -4.27 4.22
C ILE A 141 -2.68 -3.35 5.42
N TYR A 142 -3.72 -3.23 6.25
CA TYR A 142 -3.78 -2.24 7.32
C TYR A 142 -3.89 -2.90 8.69
N THR A 143 -3.32 -2.28 9.71
CA THR A 143 -3.75 -2.59 11.08
C THR A 143 -5.19 -2.10 11.27
N LYS A 144 -5.95 -2.69 12.21
CA LYS A 144 -7.33 -2.25 12.50
C LYS A 144 -7.44 -0.73 12.74
N PRO A 145 -6.55 -0.08 13.52
CA PRO A 145 -6.59 1.38 13.68
C PRO A 145 -6.30 2.14 12.39
N ALA A 146 -5.31 1.69 11.60
CA ALA A 146 -4.96 2.34 10.34
C ALA A 146 -6.10 2.22 9.30
N LEU A 147 -6.78 1.06 9.27
CA LEU A 147 -7.93 0.81 8.40
C LEU A 147 -9.09 1.76 8.73
N LYS A 148 -9.40 1.93 10.02
CA LYS A 148 -10.40 2.89 10.50
C LYS A 148 -9.99 4.32 10.11
N LYS A 149 -8.73 4.69 10.33
CA LYS A 149 -8.22 6.03 10.01
C LYS A 149 -8.38 6.39 8.54
N ILE A 150 -7.92 5.52 7.62
CA ILE A 150 -8.00 5.81 6.18
C ILE A 150 -9.45 5.80 5.69
N THR A 151 -10.30 4.88 6.18
CA THR A 151 -11.74 4.85 5.85
C THR A 151 -12.41 6.17 6.24
N ASN A 152 -12.18 6.63 7.48
CA ASN A 152 -12.72 7.90 7.96
C ASN A 152 -12.20 9.10 7.16
N GLN A 153 -10.91 9.07 6.77
CA GLN A 153 -10.33 10.14 5.96
C GLN A 153 -11.03 10.24 4.60
N VAL A 154 -11.23 9.11 3.91
CA VAL A 154 -11.93 9.10 2.62
C VAL A 154 -13.39 9.57 2.77
N GLN A 155 -14.10 9.11 3.80
CA GLN A 155 -15.47 9.56 4.07
C GLN A 155 -15.56 11.07 4.33
N LYS A 156 -14.62 11.62 5.11
CA LYS A 156 -14.54 13.08 5.33
C LYS A 156 -14.30 13.83 4.04
N THR A 157 -13.40 13.35 3.16
CA THR A 157 -13.15 13.97 1.85
C THR A 157 -14.39 13.95 0.96
N ILE A 158 -15.16 12.85 0.92
CA ILE A 158 -16.42 12.79 0.16
C ILE A 158 -17.38 13.89 0.63
N LYS A 159 -17.57 14.04 1.95
CA LYS A 159 -18.44 15.08 2.51
C LYS A 159 -17.94 16.49 2.20
N ALA A 160 -16.64 16.74 2.35
CA ALA A 160 -16.04 18.03 2.05
C ALA A 160 -16.19 18.41 0.56
N ASN A 161 -15.99 17.46 -0.35
CA ASN A 161 -16.21 17.66 -1.78
C ASN A 161 -17.68 18.00 -2.09
N GLN A 162 -18.65 17.39 -1.39
CA GLN A 162 -20.08 17.69 -1.58
C GLN A 162 -20.45 19.10 -1.09
N GLN A 163 -19.86 19.56 0.02
CA GLN A 163 -20.13 20.88 0.58
C GLN A 163 -19.71 22.02 -0.36
N GLN A 164 -18.74 21.78 -1.24
CA GLN A 164 -18.35 22.75 -2.28
C GLN A 164 -19.39 22.89 -3.40
N ALA A 165 -20.25 21.89 -3.63
CA ALA A 165 -21.38 22.01 -4.56
C ALA A 165 -22.51 22.90 -4.02
N THR A 166 -22.52 23.15 -2.70
CA THR A 166 -23.57 23.90 -2.01
C THR A 166 -23.17 25.34 -1.65
N GLU A 167 -21.92 25.76 -1.88
CA GLU A 167 -21.53 27.18 -1.77
C GLU A 167 -21.87 27.92 -3.08
N PRO A 168 -22.81 28.89 -3.09
CA PRO A 168 -23.15 29.63 -4.30
C PRO A 168 -21.95 30.46 -4.78
N ALA A 169 -21.74 30.49 -6.09
CA ALA A 169 -20.77 31.34 -6.78
C ALA A 169 -21.16 32.83 -6.69
N THR A 170 -21.08 33.44 -5.51
CA THR A 170 -21.44 34.85 -5.32
C THR A 170 -20.40 35.55 -4.46
N SER A 171 -19.28 35.95 -5.08
CA SER A 171 -18.53 37.17 -4.73
C SER A 171 -17.31 37.36 -5.66
N SER A 172 -17.53 37.80 -6.91
CA SER A 172 -16.52 38.55 -7.69
C SER A 172 -17.10 39.21 -8.97
N VAL A 173 -18.34 39.69 -8.94
CA VAL A 173 -18.83 40.65 -9.96
C VAL A 173 -19.64 41.74 -9.26
N ALA A 174 -18.92 42.68 -8.63
CA ALA A 174 -19.36 44.01 -8.19
C ALA A 174 -18.05 44.74 -7.82
N THR A 175 -17.61 45.87 -8.38
CA THR A 175 -18.33 46.97 -9.01
C THR A 175 -17.33 47.74 -9.90
N LYS A 176 -17.58 47.81 -11.22
CA LYS A 176 -17.07 48.90 -12.08
C LYS A 176 -18.27 49.52 -12.79
N GLN A 177 -18.98 50.38 -12.06
CA GLN A 177 -19.74 51.48 -12.65
C GLN A 177 -19.21 52.75 -11.98
N VAL A 178 -18.35 53.47 -12.69
CA VAL A 178 -18.68 54.73 -13.37
C VAL A 178 -18.85 55.86 -12.36
N ILE A 179 -17.74 56.58 -12.10
CA ILE A 179 -17.78 58.02 -11.85
C ILE A 179 -16.65 58.60 -12.71
N THR A 180 -16.99 59.14 -13.87
CA THR A 180 -16.13 60.10 -14.55
C THR A 180 -17.01 61.09 -15.30
N GLN A 181 -17.03 62.29 -14.71
CA GLN A 181 -17.38 63.61 -15.26
C GLN A 181 -18.85 63.90 -15.54
#